data_AF-A0A6L5QDB8-F1
#
_entry.id   AF-A0A6L5QDB8-F1
#
_cell.length_a   1.000
_cell.length_b   1.000
_cell.length_c   1.000
_cell.angle_alpha   90.00
_cell.angle_beta   90.00
_cell.angle_gamma   90.00
#
_symmetry.space_group_name_H-M   'P 1'
#
loop_
_entity.id
_entity.type
_entity.pdbx_description
1 polymer ?
#
loop_
_entity_poly.entity_id
_entity_poly.type
_entity_poly.pdbx_seq_one_letter_code
_entity_poly.pdbx_strand_id
1 'polypeptide(L)' 'MPRGASPKREREYKKLEREFKQQGRYAGREEEVAARIVNKQRAESGEAEHTHRPTHRTASRRKSSKRHSTRRSR' A
#
# COMPACT_ATOMS: atom_id res chain seq x y z
N MET A 1 -13.54 -0.25 6.75
CA MET A 1 -12.75 -1.38 7.33
C MET A 1 -13.08 -2.68 6.63
N PRO A 2 -12.09 -3.52 6.29
CA PRO A 2 -12.35 -4.85 5.72
C PRO A 2 -13.00 -5.77 6.75
N ARG A 3 -13.94 -6.61 6.31
CA ARG A 3 -14.64 -7.58 7.16
C ARG A 3 -13.63 -8.60 7.73
N GLY A 4 -13.81 -8.99 8.99
CA GLY A 4 -12.93 -9.95 9.68
C GLY A 4 -11.74 -9.33 10.44
N ALA A 5 -11.74 -8.01 10.66
CA ALA A 5 -10.77 -7.38 11.56
C ALA A 5 -11.17 -7.58 13.02
N SER A 6 -10.20 -7.69 13.93
CA SER A 6 -10.51 -7.79 15.37
C SER A 6 -11.16 -6.49 15.89
N PRO A 7 -11.99 -6.52 16.94
CA PRO A 7 -12.63 -5.32 17.50
C PRO A 7 -11.64 -4.20 17.86
N LYS A 8 -10.39 -4.55 18.19
CA LYS A 8 -9.30 -3.60 18.42
C LYS A 8 -8.96 -2.80 17.16
N ARG A 9 -8.81 -3.48 16.01
CA ARG A 9 -8.46 -2.87 14.72
C ARG A 9 -9.56 -1.95 14.20
N GLU A 10 -10.82 -2.30 14.44
CA GLU A 10 -11.95 -1.44 14.07
C GLU A 10 -11.94 -0.10 14.85
N ARG A 11 -11.58 -0.13 16.13
CA ARG A 11 -11.44 1.08 16.95
C ARG A 11 -10.26 1.93 16.50
N GLU A 12 -9.12 1.31 16.22
CA GLU A 12 -7.93 1.98 15.68
C GLU A 12 -8.22 2.69 14.36
N TYR A 13 -8.93 2.01 13.44
CA TYR A 13 -9.36 2.60 12.19
C TYR A 13 -10.19 3.87 12.39
N LYS A 14 -11.26 3.77 13.19
CA LYS A 14 -12.16 4.90 13.45
C LYS A 14 -11.41 6.07 14.09
N LYS A 15 -10.43 5.78 14.96
CA LYS A 15 -9.57 6.80 15.57
C LYS A 15 -8.71 7.51 14.53
N LEU A 16 -7.99 6.75 13.69
CA LEU A 16 -7.14 7.31 12.63
C LEU A 16 -7.94 8.11 11.60
N GLU A 17 -9.09 7.57 11.16
CA GLU A 17 -9.98 8.25 10.23
C GLU A 17 -10.45 9.60 10.81
N ARG A 18 -10.88 9.61 12.08
CA ARG A 18 -11.31 10.84 12.77
C ARG A 18 -10.16 11.84 12.93
N GLU A 19 -8.97 11.37 13.30
CA GLU A 19 -7.77 12.21 13.42
C GLU A 19 -7.38 12.83 12.06
N PHE A 20 -7.43 12.06 10.97
CA PHE A 20 -7.13 12.57 9.63
C PHE A 20 -8.17 13.55 9.12
N LYS A 21 -9.46 13.31 9.39
CA LYS A 21 -10.54 14.25 9.08
C LYS A 21 -10.37 15.56 9.85
N GLN A 22 -9.98 15.50 11.13
CA GLN A 22 -9.72 16.71 11.94
C GLN A 22 -8.48 17.47 11.48
N GLN A 23 -7.41 16.77 11.12
CA GLN A 23 -6.16 17.39 10.67
C GLN A 23 -6.22 17.89 9.21
N GLY A 24 -7.21 17.45 8.43
CA GLY A 24 -7.30 17.77 6.99
C GLY A 24 -6.13 17.23 6.16
N ARG A 25 -5.38 16.26 6.69
CA ARG A 25 -4.07 15.84 6.13
C ARG A 25 -4.19 15.00 4.86
N TYR A 26 -5.32 14.32 4.69
CA TYR A 26 -5.58 13.40 3.58
C TYR A 26 -6.97 13.63 2.97
N ALA A 27 -7.32 14.88 2.67
CA ALA A 27 -8.61 15.28 2.09
C ALA A 27 -9.10 14.30 1.00
N GLY A 28 -10.22 13.62 1.26
CA GLY A 28 -10.87 12.67 0.33
C GLY A 28 -10.23 11.27 0.26
N ARG A 29 -9.21 10.99 1.07
CA ARG A 29 -8.50 9.70 1.16
C ARG A 29 -8.29 9.24 2.60
N GLU A 30 -8.93 9.87 3.56
CA GLU A 30 -8.76 9.61 5.00
C GLU A 30 -9.09 8.15 5.33
N GLU A 31 -10.21 7.67 4.80
CA GLU A 31 -10.70 6.31 4.99
C GLU A 31 -9.76 5.27 4.34
N GLU A 32 -9.27 5.55 3.14
CA GLU A 32 -8.33 4.68 2.44
C GLU A 32 -7.00 4.57 3.20
N VAL A 33 -6.46 5.72 3.65
CA VAL A 33 -5.18 5.77 4.37
C VAL A 33 -5.31 5.11 5.74
N ALA A 34 -6.39 5.37 6.48
CA ALA A 34 -6.65 4.70 7.75
C ALA A 34 -6.77 3.18 7.57
N ALA A 35 -7.46 2.72 6.53
CA ALA A 35 -7.57 1.30 6.22
C ALA A 35 -6.22 0.67 5.88
N ARG A 36 -5.39 1.37 5.10
CA ARG A 36 -4.05 0.91 4.70
C ARG A 36 -3.10 0.77 5.89
N ILE A 37 -3.16 1.70 6.85
CA ILE A 37 -2.36 1.64 8.07
C ILE A 37 -2.75 0.41 8.90
N VAL A 38 -4.04 0.23 9.17
CA VAL A 38 -4.53 -0.90 9.96
C VAL A 38 -4.24 -2.24 9.27
N ASN A 39 -4.41 -2.33 7.94
CA ASN A 39 -4.07 -3.54 7.19
C ASN A 39 -2.58 -3.86 7.24
N LYS A 40 -1.71 -2.84 7.16
CA LYS A 40 -0.27 -3.01 7.32
C LYS A 40 0.07 -3.56 8.71
N GLN A 41 -0.51 -2.99 9.76
CA GLN A 41 -0.28 -3.47 11.12
C GLN A 41 -0.82 -4.89 11.33
N ARG A 42 -1.97 -5.25 10.74
CA ARG A 42 -2.48 -6.63 10.76
C ARG A 42 -1.52 -7.60 10.10
N ALA A 43 -0.95 -7.23 8.96
CA ALA A 43 0.04 -8.05 8.26
C ALA A 43 1.33 -8.19 9.08
N GLU A 44 1.81 -7.11 9.72
CA GLU A 44 2.98 -7.14 10.60
C GLU A 44 2.76 -7.97 11.87
N SER A 45 1.56 -7.95 12.43
CA SER A 45 1.19 -8.73 13.63
C SER A 45 0.77 -10.18 13.32
N GLY A 46 0.72 -10.58 12.05
CA GLY A 46 0.23 -11.91 11.65
C GLY A 46 -1.28 -12.13 11.80
N GLU A 47 -2.06 -11.06 12.00
CA GLU A 47 -3.54 -11.10 12.08
C GLU A 47 -4.23 -11.14 10.70
N ALA A 48 -3.45 -11.08 9.62
CA ALA A 48 -3.94 -11.19 8.25
C ALA A 48 -3.70 -12.62 7.74
N GLU A 49 -4.77 -13.36 7.42
CA GLU A 49 -4.69 -14.70 6.81
C GLU A 49 -3.86 -14.70 5.52
N HIS A 50 -4.04 -13.67 4.70
CA HIS A 50 -3.28 -13.48 3.48
C HIS A 50 -2.29 -12.34 3.66
N THR A 51 -1.03 -12.68 3.90
CA THR A 51 0.08 -11.73 3.76
C THR A 51 0.33 -11.51 2.27
N HIS A 52 -0.05 -10.35 1.74
CA HIS A 52 0.47 -9.95 0.43
C HIS A 52 1.99 -9.79 0.58
N ARG A 53 2.76 -10.72 0.02
CA ARG A 53 4.21 -10.61 -0.02
C ARG A 53 4.54 -9.25 -0.66
N PRO A 54 5.16 -8.31 0.05
CA PRO A 54 5.48 -7.02 -0.54
C PRO A 54 6.33 -7.29 -1.77
N THR A 55 5.94 -6.74 -2.92
CA THR A 55 6.72 -6.87 -4.14
C THR A 55 8.12 -6.40 -3.81
N HIS A 56 9.11 -7.29 -3.92
CA HIS A 56 10.52 -6.91 -3.80
C HIS A 56 10.75 -5.83 -4.85
N ARG A 57 10.82 -4.56 -4.43
CA ARG A 57 11.29 -3.49 -5.29
C ARG A 57 12.76 -3.80 -5.54
N THR A 58 13.04 -4.43 -6.67
CA THR A 58 14.41 -4.55 -7.15
C THR A 58 14.90 -3.13 -7.37
N ALA A 59 15.83 -2.70 -6.52
CA ALA A 59 16.53 -1.46 -6.74
C ALA A 59 17.22 -1.57 -8.11
N SER A 60 16.83 -0.70 -9.03
CA SER A 60 17.46 -0.46 -10.34
C SER A 60 17.42 -1.61 -11.37
N ARG A 61 16.62 -1.41 -12.42
CA ARG A 61 17.06 -1.68 -13.80
C ARG A 61 16.42 -0.66 -14.73
N ARG A 62 16.91 0.59 -14.67
CA ARG A 62 16.94 1.46 -15.85
C ARG A 62 17.82 0.75 -16.88
N LYS A 63 17.26 -0.22 -17.61
CA LYS A 63 17.96 -0.82 -18.75
C LYS A 63 17.86 0.21 -19.87
N SER A 64 18.93 0.96 -20.01
CA SER A 64 19.16 1.90 -21.10
C SER A 64 18.67 1.32 -22.43
N SER A 65 17.82 2.06 -23.12
CA SER A 65 17.50 1.85 -24.53
C SER A 65 18.73 2.18 -25.37
N LYS A 66 19.78 1.36 -25.27
CA LYS A 66 20.94 1.48 -26.12
C LYS A 66 20.58 0.90 -27.48
N ARG A 67 20.19 1.82 -28.37
CA ARG A 67 20.23 1.70 -29.82
C ARG A 67 21.39 0.80 -30.27
N HIS A 68 21.10 -0.26 -30.99
CA HIS A 68 22.05 -0.83 -31.93
C HIS A 68 21.34 -1.25 -33.20
N SER A 69 21.63 -0.50 -34.25
CA SER A 69 21.28 -0.70 -35.64
C SER A 69 21.69 -2.07 -36.15
N THR A 70 20.76 -2.81 -36.76
CA THR A 70 21.08 -3.74 -37.85
C THR A 70 20.05 -3.49 -38.96
N ARG A 71 20.40 -2.59 -39.88
CA ARG A 71 20.96 -2.87 -41.21
C ARG A 71 19.93 -3.53 -42.13
N ARG A 72 19.27 -2.67 -42.90
CA ARG A 72 18.63 -2.93 -44.20
C ARG A 72 19.37 -4.03 -44.97
N SER A 73 18.69 -5.13 -45.26
CA SER A 73 19.04 -6.07 -46.34
C SER A 73 17.77 -6.25 -47.18
N ARG A 74 17.74 -5.58 -48.34
CA ARG A 74 17.68 -6.18 -49.68
C ARG A 74 16.29 -6.73 -50.00
#